data_AF-A0A9W7AH61-F1
#
_entry.id   AF-A0A9W7AH61-F1
#
_cell.length_a   1.000
_cell.length_b   1.000
_cell.length_c   1.000
_cell.angle_alpha   90.00
_cell.angle_beta   90.00
_cell.angle_gamma   90.00
#
_symmetry.space_group_name_H-M   'P 1'
#
loop_
_entity.id
_entity.type
_entity.pdbx_description
1 polymer ?
#
loop_
_entity_poly.entity_id
_entity_poly.type
_entity_poly.pdbx_seq_one_letter_code
_entity_poly.pdbx_strand_id
1 'polypeptide(L)'
;MELMLLTTLEDEIGLFETQAEELSLQLSEIGNTETISTEVLDDLVASRNDLRQYVGNLEKFQFVKVDAIITAELNSGKEEARNRRKKLTTRCEAVRAKQVDIIKRIEELVNSASK
;
A
#
# COMPACT_ATOMS: atom_id res chain seq x y z
N MET A 1 4.39 -26.36 -4.24
CA MET A 1 3.96 -25.73 -2.98
C MET A 1 4.57 -24.33 -2.82
N GLU A 2 5.85 -24.11 -3.12
CA GLU A 2 6.49 -22.77 -3.14
C GLU A 2 5.93 -21.77 -4.17
N LEU A 3 5.63 -22.21 -5.40
CA LEU A 3 5.00 -21.36 -6.42
C LEU A 3 3.64 -20.80 -5.97
N MET A 4 2.89 -21.56 -5.16
CA MET A 4 1.58 -21.18 -4.65
C MET A 4 1.70 -20.04 -3.62
N LEU A 5 2.73 -20.09 -2.76
CA LEU A 5 3.04 -19.05 -1.80
C LEU A 5 3.37 -17.73 -2.52
N LEU A 6 4.20 -17.79 -3.57
CA LEU A 6 4.60 -16.63 -4.38
C LEU A 6 3.45 -15.97 -5.14
N THR A 7 2.56 -16.76 -5.77
CA THR A 7 1.36 -16.20 -6.40
C THR A 7 0.47 -15.48 -5.40
N THR A 8 0.30 -16.04 -4.19
CA THR A 8 -0.46 -15.37 -3.13
C THR A 8 0.17 -14.05 -2.69
N LEU A 9 1.50 -13.91 -2.76
CA LEU A 9 2.19 -12.64 -2.46
C LEU A 9 1.95 -11.58 -3.52
N GLU A 10 1.96 -11.97 -4.80
CA GLU A 10 1.68 -11.05 -5.90
C GLU A 10 0.20 -10.60 -5.88
N ASP A 11 -0.72 -11.49 -5.52
CA ASP A 11 -2.14 -11.18 -5.33
C ASP A 11 -2.37 -10.24 -4.14
N GLU A 12 -1.72 -10.47 -2.99
CA GLU A 12 -1.79 -9.58 -1.81
C GLU A 12 -1.30 -8.16 -2.15
N ILE A 13 -0.20 -8.03 -2.89
CA ILE A 13 0.30 -6.72 -3.36
C ILE A 13 -0.67 -6.07 -4.35
N GLY A 14 -1.22 -6.85 -5.29
CA GLY A 14 -2.20 -6.35 -6.24
C GLY A 14 -3.44 -5.78 -5.56
N LEU A 15 -3.92 -6.42 -4.49
CA LEU A 15 -5.02 -5.91 -3.69
C LEU A 15 -4.69 -4.54 -3.07
N PHE A 16 -3.48 -4.38 -2.51
CA PHE A 16 -3.03 -3.11 -1.95
C PHE A 16 -2.87 -2.02 -3.01
N GLU A 17 -2.42 -2.37 -4.22
CA GLU A 17 -2.32 -1.46 -5.36
C GLU A 17 -3.71 -0.93 -5.76
N THR A 18 -4.70 -1.82 -5.92
CA THR A 18 -6.08 -1.44 -6.27
C THR A 18 -6.71 -0.53 -5.22
N GLN A 19 -6.57 -0.86 -3.93
CA GLN A 19 -7.12 -0.03 -2.86
C GLN A 19 -6.48 1.36 -2.80
N ALA A 20 -5.17 1.46 -3.03
CA ALA A 20 -4.49 2.75 -3.07
C ALA A 20 -4.93 3.61 -4.27
N GLU A 21 -5.27 2.99 -5.41
CA GLU A 21 -5.83 3.71 -6.56
C GLU A 21 -7.24 4.21 -6.32
N GLU A 22 -8.11 3.38 -5.74
CA GLU A 22 -9.50 3.73 -5.46
C GLU A 22 -9.58 4.93 -4.50
N LEU A 23 -8.78 4.90 -3.42
CA LEU A 23 -8.65 6.01 -2.48
C LEU A 23 -8.06 7.28 -3.11
N SER A 24 -7.08 7.14 -4.00
CA SER A 24 -6.53 8.27 -4.74
C SER A 24 -7.59 8.94 -5.63
N LEU A 25 -8.51 8.16 -6.19
CA LEU A 25 -9.57 8.66 -7.07
C LEU A 25 -10.62 9.42 -6.26
N GLN A 26 -11.07 8.86 -5.14
CA GLN A 26 -11.97 9.53 -4.19
C GLN A 26 -11.40 10.87 -3.70
N LEU A 27 -10.10 10.94 -3.40
CA LEU A 27 -9.46 12.21 -3.00
C LEU A 27 -9.42 13.25 -4.10
N SER A 28 -9.25 12.83 -5.36
CA SER A 28 -9.28 13.76 -6.49
C SER A 28 -10.67 14.38 -6.66
N GLU A 29 -11.73 13.64 -6.37
CA GLU A 29 -13.11 14.13 -6.44
C GLU A 29 -13.40 15.10 -5.29
N ILE A 30 -12.98 14.74 -4.07
CA ILE A 30 -13.18 15.58 -2.87
C ILE A 30 -12.38 16.90 -2.97
N GLY A 31 -11.14 16.85 -3.45
CA GLY A 31 -10.28 18.05 -3.59
C GLY A 31 -10.80 19.11 -4.57
N ASN A 32 -11.79 18.78 -5.40
CA ASN A 32 -12.45 19.72 -6.30
C ASN A 32 -13.70 20.39 -5.69
N THR A 33 -14.06 20.03 -4.46
CA THR A 33 -15.30 20.50 -3.81
C THR A 33 -14.96 21.55 -2.75
N GLU A 34 -15.48 22.78 -2.90
CA GLU A 34 -15.18 23.93 -2.00
C GLU A 34 -15.76 23.78 -0.58
N THR A 35 -16.59 22.76 -0.32
CA THR A 35 -17.20 22.53 0.99
C THR A 35 -17.14 21.05 1.34
N ILE A 36 -16.27 20.70 2.28
CA ILE A 36 -16.14 19.35 2.82
C ILE A 36 -17.18 19.22 3.95
N SER A 37 -18.16 18.33 3.78
CA SER A 37 -19.14 18.06 4.84
C SER A 37 -18.51 17.23 5.97
N THR A 38 -19.15 17.24 7.15
CA THR A 38 -18.68 16.46 8.30
C THR A 38 -18.63 14.96 8.01
N GLU A 39 -19.60 14.42 7.26
CA GLU A 39 -19.60 13.01 6.85
C GLU A 39 -18.40 12.68 5.95
N VAL A 40 -18.08 13.55 4.99
CA VAL A 40 -16.90 13.38 4.13
C VAL A 40 -15.61 13.47 4.95
N LEU A 41 -15.58 14.32 5.97
CA LEU A 41 -14.43 14.43 6.87
C LEU A 41 -14.21 13.15 7.69
N ASP A 42 -15.28 12.55 8.21
CA ASP A 42 -15.23 11.28 8.95
C ASP A 42 -14.77 10.13 8.05
N ASP A 43 -15.28 10.06 6.82
CA ASP A 43 -14.88 9.07 5.81
C ASP A 43 -13.39 9.21 5.42
N LEU A 44 -12.90 10.46 5.27
CA LEU A 44 -11.49 10.74 5.04
C LEU A 44 -10.60 10.28 6.19
N VAL A 45 -11.03 10.53 7.43
CA VAL A 45 -10.30 10.11 8.64
C VAL A 45 -10.27 8.59 8.75
N ALA A 46 -11.37 7.90 8.44
CA ALA A 46 -11.43 6.44 8.38
C ALA A 46 -10.47 5.89 7.31
N SER A 47 -10.56 6.42 6.08
CA SER A 47 -9.69 6.06 4.95
C SER A 47 -8.20 6.25 5.26
N ARG A 48 -7.84 7.34 5.94
CA ARG A 48 -6.46 7.59 6.40
C ARG A 48 -5.98 6.52 7.39
N ASN A 49 -6.84 6.11 8.32
CA ASN A 49 -6.48 5.10 9.31
C ASN A 49 -6.28 3.74 8.65
N ASP A 50 -7.13 3.39 7.68
CA ASP A 50 -7.01 2.15 6.90
C ASP A 50 -5.71 2.15 6.09
N LEU A 51 -5.36 3.26 5.43
CA LEU A 51 -4.07 3.42 4.74
C LEU A 51 -2.88 3.24 5.66
N ARG A 52 -2.92 3.81 6.88
CA ARG A 52 -1.85 3.61 7.87
C ARG A 52 -1.73 2.15 8.30
N GLN A 53 -2.86 1.46 8.46
CA GLN A 53 -2.87 0.03 8.75
C GLN A 53 -2.28 -0.78 7.59
N TYR A 54 -2.61 -0.42 6.35
CA TYR A 54 -2.05 -1.05 5.15
C TYR A 54 -0.54 -0.83 5.02
N VAL A 55 -0.05 0.38 5.27
CA VAL A 55 1.41 0.64 5.32
C VAL A 55 2.09 -0.27 6.33
N GLY A 56 1.53 -0.39 7.55
CA GLY A 56 2.07 -1.28 8.57
C GLY A 56 2.02 -2.76 8.20
N ASN A 57 0.97 -3.19 7.49
CA ASN A 57 0.85 -4.55 6.96
C ASN A 57 1.86 -4.81 5.84
N LEU A 58 2.09 -3.85 4.95
CA LEU A 58 3.06 -3.91 3.87
C LEU A 58 4.50 -3.99 4.40
N GLU A 59 4.82 -3.24 5.45
CA GLU A 59 6.11 -3.32 6.15
C GLU A 59 6.33 -4.70 6.76
N LYS A 60 5.33 -5.23 7.49
CA LYS A 60 5.39 -6.59 8.04
C LYS A 60 5.56 -7.64 6.94
N PHE A 61 4.85 -7.47 5.82
CA PHE A 61 4.96 -8.34 4.66
C PHE A 61 6.36 -8.31 4.05
N GLN A 62 6.94 -7.11 3.89
CA GLN A 62 8.28 -6.91 3.33
C GLN A 62 9.35 -7.53 4.24
N PHE A 63 9.22 -7.45 5.56
CA PHE A 63 10.17 -8.06 6.49
C PHE A 63 9.99 -9.58 6.66
N VAL A 64 8.76 -10.08 6.75
CA VAL A 64 8.51 -11.49 7.11
C VAL A 64 8.54 -12.40 5.90
N LYS A 65 7.91 -11.98 4.79
CA LYS A 65 7.68 -12.87 3.63
C LYS A 65 8.74 -12.73 2.55
N VAL A 66 9.32 -11.55 2.34
CA VAL A 66 10.40 -11.35 1.35
C VAL A 66 11.73 -11.93 1.84
N ASP A 67 12.03 -11.87 3.14
CA ASP A 67 13.19 -12.56 3.70
C ASP A 67 13.03 -14.09 3.67
N ALA A 68 11.81 -14.61 3.85
CA ALA A 68 11.55 -16.05 3.74
C ALA A 68 11.85 -16.62 2.34
N ILE A 69 11.68 -15.80 1.28
CA ILE A 69 12.08 -16.17 -0.11
C ILE A 69 13.60 -16.39 -0.20
N ILE A 70 14.40 -15.64 0.58
CA ILE A 70 15.86 -15.79 0.59
C ILE A 70 16.27 -17.15 1.19
N THR A 71 15.52 -17.63 2.18
CA THR A 71 15.88 -18.83 2.94
C THR A 71 15.54 -20.13 2.22
N ALA A 72 14.49 -20.16 1.39
CA ALA A 72 14.01 -21.38 0.74
C ALA A 72 14.75 -21.72 -0.58
N GLU A 73 15.26 -20.72 -1.30
CA GLU A 73 15.83 -20.85 -2.65
C GLU A 73 17.34 -21.15 -2.71
N LEU A 74 17.96 -21.51 -1.58
CA LEU A 74 19.41 -21.78 -1.51
C LEU A 74 19.89 -22.95 -2.40
N ASN A 75 18.99 -23.74 -2.99
CA ASN A 75 19.35 -25.00 -3.65
C ASN A 75 19.14 -25.09 -5.18
N SER A 76 18.43 -24.17 -5.88
CA SER A 76 18.21 -24.37 -7.35
C SER A 76 17.87 -23.17 -8.25
N GLY A 77 17.55 -21.96 -7.74
CA GLY A 77 16.96 -20.87 -8.56
C GLY A 77 17.46 -19.45 -8.29
N LYS A 78 18.69 -19.34 -7.74
CA LYS A 78 19.26 -18.13 -7.11
C LYS A 78 19.07 -16.79 -7.82
N GLU A 79 19.12 -16.76 -9.15
CA GLU A 79 19.04 -15.51 -9.92
C GLU A 79 17.60 -15.07 -10.16
N GLU A 80 16.69 -16.01 -10.44
CA GLU A 80 15.27 -15.74 -10.62
C GLU A 80 14.62 -15.30 -9.30
N ALA A 81 14.93 -15.96 -8.19
CA ALA A 81 14.49 -15.53 -6.86
C ALA A 81 15.04 -14.15 -6.46
N ARG A 82 16.29 -13.83 -6.79
CA ARG A 82 16.84 -12.49 -6.55
C ARG A 82 16.11 -11.41 -7.35
N ASN A 83 15.85 -11.68 -8.63
CA ASN A 83 15.14 -10.75 -9.49
C ASN A 83 13.68 -10.56 -9.03
N ARG A 84 12.99 -11.65 -8.66
CA ARG A 84 11.63 -11.60 -8.11
C ARG A 84 11.58 -10.89 -6.76
N ARG A 85 12.51 -11.17 -5.85
CA ARG A 85 12.67 -10.45 -4.58
C ARG A 85 12.82 -8.96 -4.81
N LYS A 86 13.75 -8.57 -5.69
CA LYS A 86 13.99 -7.17 -6.04
C LYS A 86 12.73 -6.50 -6.60
N LYS A 87 12.01 -7.18 -7.50
CA LYS A 87 10.75 -6.69 -8.06
C LYS A 87 9.68 -6.49 -6.99
N LEU A 88 9.50 -7.46 -6.09
CA LEU A 88 8.55 -7.38 -4.98
C LEU A 88 8.91 -6.24 -4.01
N THR A 89 10.18 -6.12 -3.62
CA THR A 89 10.68 -5.03 -2.78
C THR A 89 10.39 -3.67 -3.42
N THR A 90 10.73 -3.48 -4.69
CA THR A 90 10.47 -2.21 -5.40
C THR A 90 8.98 -1.89 -5.52
N ARG A 91 8.12 -2.90 -5.75
CA ARG A 91 6.67 -2.70 -5.77
C ARG A 91 6.15 -2.28 -4.39
N CYS A 92 6.57 -2.95 -3.33
CA CYS A 92 6.19 -2.57 -1.97
C CYS A 92 6.64 -1.14 -1.63
N GLU A 93 7.87 -0.76 -1.99
CA GLU A 93 8.36 0.60 -1.79
C GLU A 93 7.52 1.64 -2.54
N ALA A 94 7.16 1.36 -3.80
CA ALA A 94 6.33 2.24 -4.62
C ALA A 94 4.91 2.40 -4.05
N VAL A 95 4.26 1.30 -3.66
CA VAL A 95 2.92 1.31 -3.05
C VAL A 95 2.96 2.08 -1.73
N ARG A 96 3.96 1.82 -0.89
CA ARG A 96 4.14 2.54 0.37
C ARG A 96 4.31 4.05 0.15
N ALA A 97 5.15 4.45 -0.81
CA ALA A 97 5.34 5.86 -1.12
C ALA A 97 4.02 6.53 -1.53
N LYS A 98 3.25 5.88 -2.41
CA LYS A 98 1.93 6.35 -2.84
C LYS A 98 0.95 6.48 -1.66
N GLN A 99 0.90 5.48 -0.78
CA GLN A 99 0.03 5.51 0.40
C GLN A 99 0.41 6.64 1.37
N VAL A 100 1.70 6.91 1.56
CA VAL A 100 2.17 8.01 2.41
C VAL A 100 1.79 9.37 1.80
N ASP A 101 1.92 9.55 0.50
CA ASP A 101 1.50 10.78 -0.18
C ASP A 101 -0.01 11.02 -0.07
N ILE A 102 -0.81 9.96 -0.21
CA ILE A 102 -2.27 9.99 -0.03
C ILE A 102 -2.63 10.38 1.40
N ILE A 103 -2.00 9.78 2.41
CA ILE A 103 -2.20 10.14 3.83
C ILE A 103 -1.91 11.62 4.06
N LYS A 104 -0.80 12.13 3.53
CA LYS A 104 -0.43 13.54 3.66
C LYS A 104 -1.46 14.46 3.03
N ARG A 105 -1.97 14.12 1.85
CA ARG A 105 -3.05 14.85 1.16
C ARG A 105 -4.33 14.90 2.01
N ILE A 106 -4.70 13.79 2.65
CA ILE A 106 -5.85 13.74 3.56
C ILE A 106 -5.63 14.66 4.76
N GLU A 107 -4.44 14.64 5.36
CA GLU A 107 -4.11 15.50 6.50
C GLU A 107 -4.17 17.00 6.15
N GLU A 108 -3.71 17.37 4.95
CA GLU A 108 -3.82 18.75 4.44
C GLU A 108 -5.30 19.17 4.27
N LEU A 109 -6.15 18.30 3.72
CA LEU A 109 -7.59 18.56 3.55
C LEU A 109 -8.28 18.70 4.91
N VAL A 110 -8.05 17.78 5.84
CA VAL A 110 -8.63 17.80 7.19
C VAL A 110 -8.25 19.09 7.94
N ASN A 111 -6.99 19.52 7.83
CA ASN A 111 -6.50 20.74 8.48
C ASN A 111 -7.09 22.02 7.86
N SER A 112 -7.34 22.01 6.54
CA SER A 112 -8.01 23.14 5.87
C SER A 112 -9.50 23.25 6.23
N ALA A 113 -10.19 22.13 6.45
CA ALA A 113 -11.60 22.10 6.83
C ALA A 113 -11.85 22.46 8.30
N SER A 114 -10.83 22.35 9.16
CA SER A 114 -10.92 22.65 10.60
C SER A 114 -10.59 24.11 10.96
N LYS A 115 -10.31 24.96 9.97
CA LYS A 115 -9.98 26.40 10.12
C LYS A 115 -11.18 27.27 9.79
#